data_AF-A0A1M4SUQ0-F1
#
_entry.id   AF-A0A1M4SUQ0-F1
#
_cell.length_a   1.000
_cell.length_b   1.000
_cell.length_c   1.000
_cell.angle_alpha   90.00
_cell.angle_beta   90.00
_cell.angle_gamma   90.00
#
_symmetry.space_group_name_H-M   'P 1'
#
loop_
_entity.id
_entity.type
_entity.pdbx_description
1 polymer ?
#
loop_
_entity_poly.entity_id
_entity_poly.type
_entity_poly.pdbx_seq_one_letter_code
_entity_poly.pdbx_strand_id
1 'polypeptide(L)'
;MEQYTRMNKEEIPFDKLEKVGINRDFVTHMESNELRDFLNGFRSEKLYTVNATVDNQEYKIPAKIRLQKQEDGSVNVRIHPIQRLFIPDEYMGHSFTKGEKAALLGERNLGKTIELTGRDGKKDTYYLGVDNKTNELIPLRTKHIQVPDRIKGVALSEEQKQKLAAGGKVTLEGMTGRNGKKFGATLQVDAANRNISFSGFKQEKEQALEQKQEKSKGLKPKAG
;
A
#
# COMPACT_ATOMS: atom_id res chain seq x y z
N MET A 1 17.12 10.46 12.51
CA MET A 1 17.03 11.18 11.22
C MET A 1 15.65 11.80 11.16
N GLU A 2 15.56 13.13 11.26
CA GLU A 2 14.31 13.84 10.95
C GLU A 2 13.91 13.47 9.53
N GLN A 3 12.75 12.83 9.39
CA GLN A 3 12.24 12.44 8.08
C GLN A 3 11.56 13.64 7.45
N TYR A 4 12.21 14.22 6.44
CA TYR A 4 11.64 15.29 5.62
C TYR A 4 10.33 14.80 4.97
N THR A 5 9.21 15.39 5.40
CA THR A 5 7.92 15.30 4.72
C THR A 5 7.86 16.36 3.62
N ARG A 6 6.97 16.18 2.63
CA ARG A 6 6.77 17.18 1.56
C ARG A 6 6.11 18.47 2.04
N MET A 7 5.35 18.38 3.13
CA MET A 7 4.63 19.47 3.78
C MET A 7 4.81 19.34 5.30
N ASN A 8 4.69 20.46 6.00
CA ASN A 8 4.73 20.55 7.46
C ASN A 8 3.32 20.63 8.05
N LYS A 9 3.18 20.41 9.36
CA LYS A 9 1.87 20.43 10.04
C LYS A 9 1.21 21.81 9.96
N GLU A 10 2.01 22.86 9.94
CA GLU A 10 1.59 24.26 9.87
C GLU A 10 1.02 24.61 8.49
N GLU A 11 1.36 23.84 7.45
CA GLU A 11 0.82 24.00 6.09
C GLU A 11 -0.55 23.31 5.91
N ILE A 12 -1.06 22.59 6.92
CA ILE A 12 -2.38 21.95 6.83
C ILE A 12 -3.47 23.03 6.77
N PRO A 13 -4.32 23.07 5.73
CA PRO A 13 -5.37 24.08 5.60
C PRO A 13 -6.58 23.69 6.46
N PHE A 14 -6.44 23.86 7.77
CA PHE A 14 -7.46 23.53 8.77
C PHE A 14 -8.79 24.24 8.52
N ASP A 15 -8.74 25.49 8.06
CA ASP A 15 -9.92 26.27 7.68
C ASP A 15 -10.75 25.59 6.59
N LYS A 16 -10.10 24.91 5.63
CA LYS A 16 -10.78 24.16 4.56
C LYS A 16 -11.37 22.85 5.08
N LEU A 17 -10.71 22.21 6.04
CA LEU A 17 -11.18 20.97 6.66
C LEU A 17 -12.42 21.22 7.54
N GLU A 18 -12.41 22.29 8.32
CA GLU A 18 -13.54 22.68 9.17
C GLU A 18 -14.80 22.99 8.36
N LYS A 19 -14.64 23.65 7.20
CA LYS A 19 -15.75 23.92 6.26
C LYS A 19 -16.47 22.67 5.77
N VAL A 20 -15.79 21.51 5.79
CA VAL A 20 -16.37 20.23 5.41
C VAL A 20 -16.59 19.31 6.63
N GLY A 21 -16.65 19.89 7.84
CA GLY A 21 -16.98 19.17 9.07
C GLY A 21 -15.85 18.35 9.66
N ILE A 22 -14.61 18.48 9.18
CA ILE A 22 -13.44 17.82 9.76
C ILE A 22 -12.81 18.76 10.79
N ASN A 23 -12.97 18.45 12.07
CA ASN A 23 -12.37 19.21 13.17
C ASN A 23 -10.84 19.08 13.15
N ARG A 24 -10.12 20.15 13.51
CA ARG A 24 -8.64 20.23 13.56
C ARG A 24 -8.00 19.15 14.40
N ASP A 25 -8.68 18.73 15.46
CA ASP A 25 -8.21 17.65 16.34
C ASP A 25 -8.09 16.30 15.62
N PHE A 26 -8.68 16.10 14.43
CA PHE A 26 -8.52 14.83 13.70
C PHE A 26 -7.05 14.45 13.48
N VAL A 27 -6.16 15.45 13.31
CA VAL A 27 -4.71 15.24 13.15
C VAL A 27 -4.08 14.69 14.43
N THR A 28 -4.58 15.05 15.61
CA THR A 28 -4.06 14.54 16.89
C THR A 28 -4.44 13.08 17.13
N HIS A 29 -5.44 12.58 16.40
CA HIS A 29 -5.89 11.19 16.42
C HIS A 29 -5.25 10.34 15.31
N MET A 30 -4.38 10.92 14.48
CA MET A 30 -3.58 10.17 13.52
C MET A 30 -2.40 9.52 14.22
N GLU A 31 -2.18 8.24 13.91
CA GLU A 31 -0.94 7.57 14.29
C GLU A 31 0.26 8.26 13.64
N SER A 32 1.45 8.14 14.23
CA SER A 32 2.65 8.84 13.73
C SER A 32 2.95 8.54 12.25
N ASN A 33 2.75 7.29 11.81
CA ASN A 33 2.93 6.89 10.41
C ASN A 33 1.81 7.44 9.51
N GLU A 34 0.57 7.42 9.97
CA GLU A 34 -0.58 7.98 9.24
C GLU A 34 -0.40 9.48 8.99
N LEU A 35 0.04 10.21 10.02
CA LEU A 35 0.34 11.63 9.92
C LEU A 35 1.49 11.91 8.94
N ARG A 36 2.56 11.12 9.00
CA ARG A 36 3.68 11.23 8.08
C ARG A 36 3.25 11.00 6.63
N ASP A 37 2.40 10.01 6.38
CA ASP A 37 1.88 9.72 5.04
C ASP A 37 0.97 10.85 4.55
N PHE A 38 0.11 11.37 5.42
CA PHE A 38 -0.76 12.51 5.13
C PHE A 38 0.04 13.77 4.75
N LEU A 39 1.11 14.09 5.49
CA LEU A 39 2.05 15.18 5.19
C LEU A 39 2.91 14.94 3.93
N ASN A 40 2.98 13.71 3.43
CA ASN A 40 3.54 13.39 2.12
C ASN A 40 2.50 13.43 0.98
N GLY A 41 1.27 13.85 1.28
CA GLY A 41 0.16 13.94 0.35
C GLY A 41 -0.43 12.58 -0.02
N PHE A 42 -0.24 11.57 0.83
CA PHE A 42 -0.86 10.26 0.64
C PHE A 42 -2.29 10.32 1.16
N ARG A 43 -3.13 9.42 0.64
CA ARG A 43 -4.50 9.30 1.11
C ARG A 43 -4.49 8.71 2.51
N SER A 44 -5.38 9.21 3.37
CA SER A 44 -5.57 8.66 4.70
C SER A 44 -5.89 7.18 4.64
N GLU A 45 -5.36 6.42 5.60
CA GLU A 45 -5.72 5.02 5.76
C GLU A 45 -7.18 4.90 6.19
N LYS A 46 -7.60 5.74 7.15
CA LYS A 46 -8.95 5.81 7.68
C LYS A 46 -9.89 6.63 6.79
N LEU A 47 -11.18 6.33 6.93
CA LEU A 47 -12.25 7.16 6.38
C LEU A 47 -12.62 8.21 7.43
N TYR A 48 -12.77 9.45 6.98
CA TYR A 48 -13.30 10.55 7.75
C TYR A 48 -14.70 10.91 7.23
N THR A 49 -15.57 11.35 8.12
CA THR A 49 -16.88 11.86 7.73
C THR A 49 -16.73 13.31 7.28
N VAL A 50 -17.13 13.56 6.04
CA VAL A 50 -17.16 14.88 5.41
C VAL A 50 -18.62 15.33 5.33
N ASN A 51 -18.91 16.55 5.76
CA ASN A 51 -20.21 17.17 5.57
C ASN A 51 -20.27 17.81 4.18
N ALA A 52 -21.34 17.55 3.44
CA ALA A 52 -21.63 18.16 2.15
C ALA A 52 -23.08 18.64 2.10
N THR A 53 -23.31 19.77 1.45
CA THR A 53 -24.65 20.31 1.22
C THR A 53 -24.98 20.18 -0.27
N VAL A 54 -26.06 19.47 -0.58
CA VAL A 54 -26.57 19.31 -1.95
C VAL A 54 -28.07 19.61 -1.89
N ASP A 55 -28.55 20.51 -2.75
CA ASP A 55 -29.97 20.92 -2.81
C ASP A 55 -30.56 21.30 -1.44
N ASN A 56 -29.82 22.11 -0.66
CA ASN A 56 -30.16 22.53 0.71
C ASN A 56 -30.31 21.39 1.74
N GLN A 57 -29.92 20.17 1.39
CA GLN A 57 -29.91 19.03 2.28
C GLN A 57 -28.48 18.68 2.70
N GLU A 58 -28.29 18.40 3.98
CA GLU A 58 -27.00 18.00 4.53
C GLU A 58 -26.78 16.49 4.39
N TYR A 59 -25.58 16.13 3.95
CA TYR A 59 -25.13 14.75 3.81
C TYR A 59 -23.83 14.54 4.56
N LYS A 60 -23.70 13.37 5.19
CA LYS A 60 -22.47 12.88 5.82
C LYS A 60 -21.85 11.81 4.94
N ILE A 61 -20.72 12.14 4.33
CA ILE A 61 -20.07 11.31 3.31
C ILE A 61 -18.77 10.74 3.88
N PRO A 62 -18.64 9.41 4.04
CA PRO A 62 -17.36 8.78 4.35
C PRO A 62 -16.38 8.95 3.19
N ALA A 63 -15.19 9.50 3.47
CA ALA A 63 -14.17 9.74 2.47
C ALA A 63 -12.75 9.56 3.03
N LYS A 64 -11.82 9.15 2.16
CA LYS A 64 -10.39 9.36 2.42
C LYS A 64 -10.04 10.81 2.10
N ILE A 65 -8.99 11.32 2.74
CA ILE A 65 -8.51 12.69 2.51
C ILE A 65 -7.00 12.68 2.26
N ARG A 66 -6.49 13.67 1.53
CA ARG A 66 -5.06 13.92 1.39
C ARG A 66 -4.76 15.39 1.23
N LEU A 67 -3.53 15.77 1.58
CA LEU A 67 -2.97 17.06 1.23
C LEU A 67 -2.46 17.05 -0.21
N GLN A 68 -2.62 18.17 -0.90
CA GLN A 68 -2.08 18.39 -2.23
C GLN A 68 -1.49 19.79 -2.33
N LYS A 69 -0.16 19.85 -2.47
CA LYS A 69 0.55 21.07 -2.82
C LYS A 69 0.21 21.48 -4.26
N GLN A 70 -0.16 22.73 -4.45
CA GLN A 70 -0.50 23.35 -5.73
C GLN A 70 0.76 23.98 -6.36
N GLU A 71 0.64 24.42 -7.61
CA GLU A 71 1.74 25.06 -8.35
C GLU A 71 2.16 26.41 -7.74
N ASP A 72 1.22 27.14 -7.15
CA ASP A 72 1.47 28.39 -6.42
C ASP A 72 2.08 28.17 -5.01
N GLY A 73 2.37 26.92 -4.65
CA GLY A 73 2.93 26.55 -3.35
C GLY A 73 1.88 26.36 -2.25
N SER A 74 0.62 26.74 -2.45
CA SER A 74 -0.45 26.56 -1.47
C SER A 74 -0.78 25.09 -1.26
N VAL A 75 -1.29 24.74 -0.08
CA VAL A 75 -1.77 23.38 0.21
C VAL A 75 -3.30 23.35 0.19
N ASN A 76 -3.83 22.36 -0.51
CA ASN A 76 -5.26 22.07 -0.55
C ASN A 76 -5.56 20.68 0.00
N VAL A 77 -6.80 20.47 0.43
CA VAL A 77 -7.30 19.14 0.82
C VAL A 77 -8.07 18.56 -0.35
N ARG A 78 -7.77 17.30 -0.70
CA ARG A 78 -8.58 16.51 -1.63
C ARG A 78 -9.37 15.46 -0.88
N ILE A 79 -10.66 15.39 -1.21
CA ILE A 79 -11.62 14.45 -0.65
C ILE A 79 -11.85 13.34 -1.67
N HIS A 80 -11.84 12.10 -1.19
CA HIS A 80 -11.92 10.87 -1.96
C HIS A 80 -13.09 10.04 -1.40
N PRO A 81 -14.34 10.31 -1.83
CA PRO A 81 -15.52 9.63 -1.31
C PRO A 81 -15.56 8.16 -1.75
N ILE A 82 -16.33 7.35 -1.04
CA ILE A 82 -16.63 5.98 -1.48
C ILE A 82 -17.51 6.05 -2.73
N GLN A 83 -17.08 5.39 -3.81
CA GLN A 83 -17.82 5.29 -5.07
C GLN A 83 -17.99 3.84 -5.49
N ARG A 84 -18.88 3.58 -6.45
CA ARG A 84 -18.98 2.26 -7.09
C ARG A 84 -17.70 2.00 -7.89
N LEU A 85 -17.19 0.77 -7.82
CA LEU A 85 -16.07 0.36 -8.66
C LEU A 85 -16.46 0.42 -10.14
N PHE A 86 -15.71 1.20 -10.90
CA PHE A 86 -15.84 1.36 -12.33
C PHE A 86 -14.46 1.46 -12.96
N ILE A 87 -14.19 0.61 -13.96
CA ILE A 87 -12.95 0.65 -14.75
C ILE A 87 -13.32 1.19 -16.14
N PRO A 88 -12.88 2.42 -16.49
CA PRO A 88 -13.18 3.02 -17.79
C PRO A 88 -12.53 2.22 -18.93
N ASP A 89 -12.90 2.51 -20.18
CA ASP A 89 -12.20 1.95 -21.35
C ASP A 89 -10.79 2.51 -21.49
N GLU A 90 -10.62 3.80 -21.20
CA GLU A 90 -9.33 4.49 -21.22
C GLU A 90 -9.05 5.15 -19.88
N TYR A 91 -7.79 5.11 -19.45
CA TYR A 91 -7.31 5.81 -18.27
C TYR A 91 -5.90 6.33 -18.50
N MET A 92 -5.71 7.65 -18.35
CA MET A 92 -4.41 8.31 -18.51
C MET A 92 -3.70 7.92 -19.83
N GLY A 93 -4.43 7.93 -20.96
CA GLY A 93 -3.87 7.61 -22.28
C GLY A 93 -3.65 6.12 -22.57
N HIS A 94 -4.06 5.22 -21.67
CA HIS A 94 -4.00 3.77 -21.87
C HIS A 94 -5.41 3.18 -22.04
N SER A 95 -5.63 2.47 -23.14
CA SER A 95 -6.86 1.71 -23.38
C SER A 95 -6.75 0.31 -22.77
N PHE A 96 -7.63 -0.02 -21.82
CA PHE A 96 -7.57 -1.30 -21.13
C PHE A 96 -8.08 -2.46 -21.98
N THR A 97 -7.34 -3.55 -21.95
CA THR A 97 -7.82 -4.85 -22.45
C THR A 97 -8.87 -5.45 -21.51
N LYS A 98 -9.66 -6.41 -22.00
CA LYS A 98 -10.63 -7.15 -21.16
C LYS A 98 -9.96 -7.84 -19.96
N GLY A 99 -8.76 -8.40 -20.16
CA GLY A 99 -7.99 -9.06 -19.09
C GLY A 99 -7.51 -8.09 -18.02
N GLU A 100 -7.07 -6.89 -18.39
CA GLU A 100 -6.66 -5.84 -17.44
C GLU A 100 -7.84 -5.34 -16.61
N LYS A 101 -8.99 -5.12 -17.24
CA LYS A 101 -10.23 -4.78 -16.52
C LYS A 101 -10.62 -5.89 -15.55
N ALA A 102 -10.59 -7.16 -15.98
CA ALA A 102 -10.89 -8.29 -15.11
C ALA A 102 -9.93 -8.38 -13.91
N ALA A 103 -8.63 -8.15 -14.12
CA ALA A 103 -7.64 -8.12 -13.04
C ALA A 103 -7.92 -6.98 -12.04
N LEU A 104 -8.19 -5.76 -12.50
CA LEU A 104 -8.52 -4.63 -11.63
C LEU A 104 -9.84 -4.82 -10.88
N LEU A 105 -10.84 -5.46 -11.52
CA LEU A 105 -12.13 -5.76 -10.89
C LEU A 105 -12.02 -6.87 -9.84
N GLY A 106 -11.31 -7.96 -10.15
CA GLY A 106 -11.22 -9.14 -9.28
C GLY A 106 -10.13 -9.03 -8.22
N GLU A 107 -8.92 -8.69 -8.63
CA GLU A 107 -7.72 -8.66 -7.78
C GLU A 107 -7.44 -7.28 -7.17
N ARG A 108 -8.14 -6.24 -7.63
CA ARG A 108 -7.91 -4.84 -7.23
C ARG A 108 -6.48 -4.35 -7.50
N ASN A 109 -5.76 -5.07 -8.35
CA ASN A 109 -4.38 -4.82 -8.75
C ASN A 109 -4.20 -5.30 -10.18
N LEU A 110 -3.50 -4.51 -11.00
CA LEU A 110 -3.27 -4.86 -12.39
C LEU A 110 -2.33 -6.06 -12.57
N GLY A 111 -1.44 -6.31 -11.59
CA GLY A 111 -0.51 -7.44 -11.62
C GLY A 111 0.67 -7.28 -12.58
N LYS A 112 0.80 -6.12 -13.21
CA LYS A 112 1.91 -5.73 -14.07
C LYS A 112 2.08 -4.21 -14.05
N THR A 113 3.21 -3.74 -14.56
CA THR A 113 3.40 -2.33 -14.89
C THR A 113 2.84 -2.00 -16.27
N ILE A 114 2.34 -0.78 -16.45
CA ILE A 114 1.89 -0.23 -17.74
C ILE A 114 2.44 1.18 -17.94
N GLU A 115 2.52 1.61 -19.19
CA GLU A 115 2.82 3.00 -19.52
C GLU A 115 1.53 3.84 -19.40
N LEU A 116 1.59 4.94 -18.66
CA LEU A 116 0.51 5.92 -18.57
C LEU A 116 1.04 7.33 -18.86
N THR A 117 0.17 8.20 -19.34
CA THR A 117 0.45 9.62 -19.60
C THR A 117 0.11 10.44 -18.36
N GLY A 118 1.13 11.06 -17.75
CA GLY A 118 0.98 11.96 -16.62
C GLY A 118 0.28 13.27 -16.98
N ARG A 119 -0.03 14.07 -15.95
CA ARG A 119 -0.65 15.41 -16.14
C ARG A 119 0.24 16.39 -16.89
N ASP A 120 1.55 16.16 -16.85
CA ASP A 120 2.57 16.88 -17.59
C ASP A 120 2.67 16.44 -19.08
N GLY A 121 1.78 15.55 -19.52
CA GLY A 121 1.77 15.00 -20.88
C GLY A 121 2.86 13.96 -21.14
N LYS A 122 3.71 13.65 -20.14
CA LYS A 122 4.81 12.70 -20.28
C LYS A 122 4.36 11.29 -19.98
N LYS A 123 4.88 10.35 -20.77
CA LYS A 123 4.71 8.91 -20.55
C LYS A 123 5.72 8.42 -19.52
N ASP A 124 5.25 7.59 -18.60
CA ASP A 124 6.07 6.94 -17.58
C ASP A 124 5.48 5.55 -17.26
N THR A 125 6.25 4.73 -16.55
CA THR A 125 5.82 3.41 -16.11
C THR A 125 5.15 3.46 -14.73
N TYR A 126 3.99 2.81 -14.61
CA TYR A 126 3.17 2.80 -13.40
C TYR A 126 2.76 1.39 -12.99
N TYR A 127 2.68 1.17 -11.68
CA TYR A 127 1.75 0.22 -11.10
C TYR A 127 0.34 0.83 -11.10
N LEU A 128 -0.68 -0.02 -11.23
CA LEU A 128 -2.07 0.41 -11.13
C LEU A 128 -2.84 -0.54 -10.22
N GLY A 129 -3.53 0.03 -9.24
CA GLY A 129 -4.40 -0.71 -8.32
C GLY A 129 -5.69 0.04 -8.05
N VAL A 130 -6.55 -0.54 -7.22
CA VAL A 130 -7.82 0.04 -6.80
C VAL A 130 -7.83 0.21 -5.29
N ASP A 131 -8.05 1.43 -4.81
CA ASP A 131 -8.19 1.71 -3.38
C ASP A 131 -9.31 0.87 -2.77
N ASN A 132 -9.01 0.08 -1.74
CA ASN A 132 -9.95 -0.88 -1.16
C ASN A 132 -11.18 -0.25 -0.49
N LYS A 133 -11.12 1.02 -0.08
CA LYS A 133 -12.24 1.72 0.56
C LYS A 133 -12.98 2.62 -0.42
N THR A 134 -12.26 3.34 -1.29
CA THR A 134 -12.89 4.32 -2.19
C THR A 134 -13.22 3.78 -3.57
N ASN A 135 -12.71 2.60 -3.96
CA ASN A 135 -12.84 2.05 -5.31
C ASN A 135 -12.24 2.94 -6.43
N GLU A 136 -11.36 3.87 -6.10
CA GLU A 136 -10.67 4.67 -7.09
C GLU A 136 -9.44 3.96 -7.66
N LEU A 137 -9.18 4.18 -8.95
CA LEU A 137 -7.93 3.78 -9.59
C LEU A 137 -6.76 4.62 -9.08
N ILE A 138 -5.69 3.92 -8.65
CA ILE A 138 -4.49 4.52 -8.08
C ILE A 138 -3.28 4.20 -8.96
N PRO A 139 -2.80 5.19 -9.75
CA PRO A 139 -1.56 5.07 -10.50
C PRO A 139 -0.38 5.41 -9.58
N LEU A 140 0.60 4.51 -9.51
CA LEU A 140 1.84 4.72 -8.77
C LEU A 140 3.04 4.55 -9.70
N ARG A 141 3.78 5.64 -9.94
CA ARG A 141 5.01 5.60 -10.74
C ARG A 141 5.99 4.59 -10.15
N THR A 142 6.57 3.74 -10.98
CA THR A 142 7.46 2.65 -10.52
C THR A 142 8.65 3.17 -9.72
N LYS A 143 9.20 4.33 -10.09
CA LYS A 143 10.29 5.02 -9.38
C LYS A 143 10.04 5.35 -7.90
N HIS A 144 8.79 5.24 -7.44
CA HIS A 144 8.44 5.48 -6.04
C HIS A 144 8.42 4.20 -5.19
N ILE A 145 8.69 3.04 -5.78
CA ILE A 145 8.82 1.77 -5.09
C ILE A 145 10.22 1.22 -5.35
N GLN A 146 10.97 1.00 -4.28
CA GLN A 146 12.22 0.27 -4.33
C GLN A 146 11.98 -1.12 -3.76
N VAL A 147 12.14 -2.14 -4.60
CA VAL A 147 12.10 -3.53 -4.14
C VAL A 147 13.38 -3.83 -3.37
N PRO A 148 13.31 -4.19 -2.07
CA PRO A 148 14.50 -4.47 -1.28
C PRO A 148 15.07 -5.85 -1.62
N ASP A 149 16.36 -6.05 -1.32
CA ASP A 149 17.02 -7.35 -1.50
C ASP A 149 16.51 -8.42 -0.51
N ARG A 150 16.01 -7.97 0.65
CA ARG A 150 15.51 -8.85 1.71
C ARG A 150 14.19 -8.34 2.27
N ILE A 151 13.27 -9.26 2.53
CA ILE A 151 11.99 -8.97 3.18
C ILE A 151 11.81 -9.92 4.35
N LYS A 152 11.57 -9.37 5.54
CA LYS A 152 11.33 -10.14 6.78
C LYS A 152 12.37 -11.25 7.05
N GLY A 153 13.64 -10.95 6.73
CA GLY A 153 14.76 -11.86 6.94
C GLY A 153 15.04 -12.84 5.81
N VAL A 154 14.25 -12.85 4.73
CA VAL A 154 14.45 -13.73 3.55
C VAL A 154 15.01 -12.91 2.39
N ALA A 155 16.01 -13.44 1.69
CA ALA A 155 16.56 -12.80 0.49
C ALA A 155 15.69 -13.14 -0.73
N LEU A 156 15.45 -12.13 -1.57
CA LEU A 156 14.78 -12.34 -2.86
C LEU A 156 15.83 -12.78 -3.89
N SER A 157 15.50 -13.79 -4.69
CA SER A 157 16.27 -14.09 -5.91
C SER A 157 16.14 -12.95 -6.92
N GLU A 158 17.06 -12.86 -7.87
CA GLU A 158 16.99 -11.85 -8.92
C GLU A 158 15.70 -11.95 -9.74
N GLU A 159 15.25 -13.18 -10.05
CA GLU A 159 13.96 -13.42 -10.71
C GLU A 159 12.78 -12.90 -9.87
N GLN A 160 12.78 -13.16 -8.56
CA GLN A 160 11.75 -12.68 -7.65
C GLN A 160 11.75 -11.15 -7.56
N LYS A 161 12.92 -10.52 -7.46
CA LYS A 161 13.03 -9.04 -7.46
C LYS A 161 12.48 -8.46 -8.75
N GLN A 162 12.89 -8.98 -9.91
CA GLN A 162 12.43 -8.52 -11.22
C GLN A 162 10.91 -8.70 -11.37
N LYS A 163 10.38 -9.86 -10.98
CA LYS A 163 8.94 -10.13 -11.06
C LYS A 163 8.13 -9.19 -10.16
N LEU A 164 8.60 -8.94 -8.94
CA LEU A 164 7.95 -8.01 -8.01
C LEU A 164 8.06 -6.56 -8.51
N ALA A 165 9.22 -6.16 -9.02
CA ALA A 165 9.43 -4.85 -9.63
C ALA A 165 8.56 -4.62 -10.87
N ALA A 166 8.26 -5.68 -11.63
CA ALA A 166 7.32 -5.65 -12.75
C ALA A 166 5.84 -5.65 -12.31
N GLY A 167 5.54 -5.67 -11.00
CA GLY A 167 4.18 -5.62 -10.44
C GLY A 167 3.53 -6.99 -10.22
N GLY A 168 4.26 -8.06 -10.52
CA GLY A 168 3.79 -9.44 -10.37
C GLY A 168 3.78 -9.92 -8.91
N LYS A 169 3.11 -11.05 -8.69
CA LYS A 169 3.06 -11.75 -7.40
C LYS A 169 4.30 -12.62 -7.22
N VAL A 170 4.88 -12.58 -6.03
CA VAL A 170 6.00 -13.43 -5.60
C VAL A 170 5.65 -14.12 -4.29
N THR A 171 5.73 -15.44 -4.25
CA THR A 171 5.59 -16.19 -2.99
C THR A 171 6.95 -16.31 -2.32
N LEU A 172 7.03 -15.95 -1.05
CA LEU A 172 8.19 -16.17 -0.20
C LEU A 172 7.79 -17.05 0.99
N GLU A 173 8.71 -17.90 1.42
CA GLU A 173 8.61 -18.77 2.60
C GLU A 173 9.78 -18.45 3.55
N GLY A 174 9.69 -18.90 4.81
CA GLY A 174 10.73 -18.72 5.82
C GLY A 174 10.82 -17.30 6.38
N MET A 175 9.83 -16.45 6.14
CA MET A 175 9.77 -15.09 6.69
C MET A 175 9.50 -15.12 8.19
N THR A 176 10.09 -14.20 8.95
CA THR A 176 9.90 -14.13 10.40
C THR A 176 8.87 -13.06 10.79
N GLY A 177 7.83 -13.48 11.49
CA GLY A 177 6.79 -12.61 12.04
C GLY A 177 7.25 -11.86 13.29
N ARG A 178 6.46 -10.88 13.75
CA ARG A 178 6.75 -10.15 15.00
C ARG A 178 6.77 -11.06 16.23
N ASN A 179 6.07 -12.19 16.17
CA ASN A 179 6.03 -13.22 17.21
C ASN A 179 7.18 -14.24 17.10
N GLY A 180 8.17 -14.01 16.24
CA GLY A 180 9.29 -14.92 16.00
C GLY A 180 8.97 -16.13 15.11
N LYS A 181 7.68 -16.42 14.86
CA LYS A 181 7.27 -17.59 14.07
C LYS A 181 7.55 -17.40 12.58
N LYS A 182 7.84 -18.53 11.92
CA LYS A 182 8.04 -18.60 10.47
C LYS A 182 6.70 -18.66 9.72
N PHE A 183 6.65 -17.98 8.59
CA PHE A 183 5.49 -17.98 7.71
C PHE A 183 5.90 -17.76 6.25
N GLY A 184 5.05 -18.28 5.35
CA GLY A 184 5.06 -17.94 3.94
C GLY A 184 3.92 -17.00 3.58
N ALA A 185 4.10 -16.17 2.56
CA ALA A 185 3.06 -15.29 2.02
C ALA A 185 3.35 -14.94 0.56
N THR A 186 2.32 -14.45 -0.12
CA THR A 186 2.41 -13.84 -1.44
C THR A 186 2.58 -12.33 -1.31
N LEU A 187 3.63 -11.81 -1.92
CA LEU A 187 4.00 -10.40 -1.96
C LEU A 187 3.62 -9.80 -3.30
N GLN A 188 3.14 -8.56 -3.27
CA GLN A 188 2.86 -7.78 -4.47
C GLN A 188 2.97 -6.28 -4.15
N VAL A 189 3.33 -5.47 -5.15
CA VAL A 189 3.29 -4.01 -4.99
C VAL A 189 1.84 -3.54 -4.88
N ASP A 190 1.54 -2.79 -3.82
CA ASP A 190 0.26 -2.14 -3.58
C ASP A 190 0.37 -0.66 -3.96
N ALA A 191 -0.26 -0.29 -5.08
CA ALA A 191 -0.25 1.08 -5.56
C ALA A 191 -1.04 2.04 -4.64
N ALA A 192 -2.09 1.56 -4.00
CA ALA A 192 -2.96 2.36 -3.13
C ALA A 192 -2.23 2.75 -1.83
N ASN A 193 -1.57 1.79 -1.21
CA ASN A 193 -0.82 1.99 0.04
C ASN A 193 0.67 2.29 -0.18
N ARG A 194 1.12 2.32 -1.44
CA ARG A 194 2.49 2.66 -1.87
C ARG A 194 3.56 1.81 -1.16
N ASN A 195 3.30 0.52 -1.00
CA ASN A 195 4.19 -0.42 -0.33
C ASN A 195 4.17 -1.80 -1.00
N ILE A 196 4.88 -2.77 -0.42
CA ILE A 196 4.75 -4.19 -0.79
C ILE A 196 3.80 -4.82 0.22
N SER A 197 2.64 -5.26 -0.25
CA SER A 197 1.62 -5.91 0.56
C SER A 197 1.86 -7.42 0.64
N PHE A 198 1.27 -8.04 1.67
CA PHE A 198 1.36 -9.47 1.94
C PHE A 198 -0.05 -10.05 1.95
N SER A 199 -0.22 -11.24 1.36
CA SER A 199 -1.48 -11.95 1.27
C SER A 199 -1.26 -13.45 1.31
N GLY A 200 -2.32 -14.25 1.50
CA GLY A 200 -2.22 -15.71 1.43
C GLY A 200 -1.24 -16.31 2.45
N PHE A 201 -1.26 -15.80 3.69
CA PHE A 201 -0.37 -16.24 4.76
C PHE A 201 -0.52 -17.75 5.03
N LYS A 202 0.62 -18.43 5.12
CA LYS A 202 0.73 -19.84 5.52
C LYS A 202 1.66 -19.94 6.71
N GLN A 203 1.18 -20.50 7.81
CA GLN A 203 2.04 -20.77 8.97
C GLN A 203 2.91 -21.99 8.68
N GLU A 204 4.22 -21.83 8.82
CA GLU A 204 5.14 -22.94 8.70
C GLU A 204 5.18 -23.70 10.03
N LYS A 205 5.03 -25.02 9.98
CA LYS A 205 5.26 -25.86 11.15
C LYS A 205 6.77 -25.85 11.41
N GLU A 206 7.17 -25.51 12.63
CA GLU A 206 8.53 -25.80 13.09
C GLU A 206 8.72 -27.31 13.00
N GLN A 207 9.47 -27.78 12.00
CA GLN A 207 10.09 -29.08 12.11
C GLN A 207 11.07 -28.97 13.27
N ALA A 208 10.65 -29.48 14.43
CA ALA A 208 11.54 -29.72 15.54
C ALA A 208 12.78 -30.44 14.98
N LEU A 209 13.97 -29.91 15.26
CA LEU A 209 15.22 -30.51 14.85
C LEU A 209 15.25 -32.00 15.24
N GLU A 210 15.01 -32.87 14.29
CA GLU A 210 15.11 -34.34 14.39
C GLU A 210 16.58 -34.80 14.38
N GLN A 211 17.53 -33.95 14.76
CA GLN A 211 18.96 -34.26 14.76
C GLN A 211 19.65 -33.77 16.04
N LYS A 212 19.31 -34.37 17.19
CA LYS A 212 20.22 -34.40 18.35
C LYS A 212 19.97 -35.50 19.40
N GLN A 213 19.39 -36.65 19.02
CA GLN A 213 19.43 -37.86 19.86
C GLN A 213 19.94 -39.13 19.14
N GLU A 214 20.64 -39.01 18.01
CA GLU A 214 21.53 -40.08 17.54
C GLU A 214 22.84 -40.17 18.34
N LYS A 215 23.10 -39.25 19.29
CA LYS A 215 24.28 -39.29 20.18
C LYS A 215 24.10 -40.08 21.49
N SER A 216 22.96 -40.73 21.74
CA SER A 216 22.79 -41.61 22.92
C SER A 216 22.95 -43.11 22.62
N LYS A 217 23.14 -43.51 21.35
CA LYS A 217 23.31 -44.93 20.97
C LYS A 217 24.75 -45.46 20.98
N GLY A 218 25.72 -44.75 21.55
CA GLY A 218 27.11 -45.21 21.56
C GLY A 218 27.88 -44.81 22.79
N LEU A 219 27.59 -45.42 23.94
CA LEU A 219 28.52 -45.61 25.07
C LEU A 219 27.94 -46.62 26.08
N LYS A 220 27.97 -47.91 25.69
CA LYS A 220 28.36 -48.98 26.63
C LYS A 220 29.75 -49.40 26.17
N PRO A 221 30.74 -49.59 27.06
CA PRO A 221 30.75 -50.82 27.86
C PRO A 221 31.43 -50.79 29.25
N LYS A 222 31.03 -51.79 30.05
CA LYS A 222 31.81 -52.67 30.95
C LYS A 222 32.31 -52.20 32.33
N ALA A 223 31.81 -52.95 33.32
CA ALA A 223 32.52 -53.70 34.37
C ALA A 223 32.99 -52.96 35.63
N GLY A 224 32.60 -53.54 36.76
CA GLY A 224 32.85 -53.10 38.14
C GLY A 224 31.73 -53.62 39.03
#